data_AF-A0AAV4HU55-F1
#
_entry.id   AF-A0AAV4HU55-F1
#
_cell.length_a   1.000
_cell.length_b   1.000
_cell.length_c   1.000
_cell.angle_alpha   90.00
_cell.angle_beta   90.00
_cell.angle_gamma   90.00
#
_symmetry.space_group_name_H-M   'P 1'
#
loop_
_entity.id
_entity.type
_entity.pdbx_description
1 polymer ?
#
loop_
_entity_poly.entity_id
_entity_poly.type
_entity_poly.pdbx_seq_one_letter_code
_entity_poly.pdbx_strand_id
1 'polypeptide(L)'
;MLHVNDTDSGIVIVTTRQNLEYLAIPDVQIFSDGTFQYCPWFFLQMYTLVGYSNGQYIPCVIALLPSKSRETYRRMFQHISDIASSIDVDLQLKCLHMDFETAAHQGLKDVFSDATIKGCHFHMSQAWSRKIQSLGISRVFKDKETVEARWLKDIFGIMSLPPHQIEEYFVFELNGRRARK
;
A
#
# COMPACT_ATOMS: atom_id res chain seq x y z
N MET A 1 22.34 9.88 -9.24
CA MET A 1 21.20 9.07 -9.69
C MET A 1 21.74 7.68 -9.97
N LEU A 2 21.21 6.67 -9.30
CA LEU A 2 21.48 5.25 -9.57
C LEU A 2 20.36 4.75 -10.47
N HIS A 3 20.73 4.13 -11.57
CA HIS A 3 19.82 3.61 -12.57
C HIS A 3 20.09 2.14 -12.80
N VAL A 4 19.07 1.30 -12.64
CA VAL A 4 19.09 -0.08 -13.12
C VAL A 4 18.19 -0.16 -14.34
N ASN A 5 18.72 -0.75 -15.41
CA ASN A 5 17.98 -1.10 -16.62
C ASN A 5 18.21 -2.58 -16.88
N ASP A 6 17.38 -3.42 -16.28
CA ASP A 6 17.42 -4.85 -16.53
C ASP A 6 16.62 -5.12 -17.81
N THR A 7 17.33 -5.25 -18.92
CA THR A 7 16.74 -5.50 -20.23
C THR A 7 16.08 -6.87 -20.35
N ASP A 8 16.50 -7.85 -19.53
CA ASP A 8 15.97 -9.21 -19.57
C ASP A 8 14.62 -9.29 -18.85
N SER A 9 14.47 -8.56 -17.74
CA SER A 9 13.20 -8.45 -17.03
C SER A 9 12.33 -7.28 -17.49
N GLY A 10 12.86 -6.35 -18.28
CA GLY A 10 12.16 -5.13 -18.71
C GLY A 10 11.85 -4.19 -17.55
N ILE A 11 12.69 -4.17 -16.50
CA ILE A 11 12.51 -3.34 -15.31
C ILE A 11 13.52 -2.20 -15.32
N VAL A 12 13.02 -0.99 -15.13
CA VAL A 12 13.85 0.20 -14.93
C VAL A 12 13.64 0.74 -13.52
N ILE A 13 14.71 1.01 -12.78
CA ILE A 13 14.64 1.57 -11.43
C ILE A 13 15.49 2.83 -11.35
N VAL A 14 14.91 3.87 -10.78
CA VAL A 14 15.52 5.17 -10.55
C VAL A 14 15.53 5.46 -9.05
N THR A 15 16.72 5.65 -8.49
CA THR A 15 16.91 6.03 -7.08
C THR A 15 18.24 6.77 -6.88
N THR A 16 18.63 7.02 -5.63
CA THR A 16 19.93 7.58 -5.24
C THR A 16 20.41 6.88 -3.97
N ARG A 17 21.70 7.00 -3.65
CA ARG A 17 22.24 6.56 -2.36
C ARG A 17 21.47 7.18 -1.19
N GLN A 18 21.27 8.50 -1.23
CA GLN A 18 20.55 9.24 -0.18
C GLN A 18 19.10 8.75 0.00
N ASN A 19 18.43 8.39 -1.09
CA ASN A 19 17.06 7.88 -1.02
C ASN A 19 17.02 6.51 -0.32
N LEU A 20 17.97 5.62 -0.62
CA LEU A 20 18.03 4.29 0.00
C LEU A 20 18.48 4.38 1.47
N GLU A 21 19.46 5.24 1.79
CA GLU A 21 19.85 5.56 3.16
C GLU A 21 18.66 6.11 3.96
N TYR A 22 17.84 6.98 3.35
CA TYR A 22 16.63 7.49 3.97
C TYR A 22 15.58 6.40 4.23
N LEU A 23 15.34 5.51 3.26
CA LEU A 23 14.42 4.38 3.45
C LEU A 23 14.93 3.35 4.48
N ALA A 24 16.23 3.28 4.75
CA ALA A 24 16.81 2.41 5.75
C ALA A 24 16.65 2.94 7.19
N ILE A 25 16.24 4.20 7.38
CA ILE A 25 16.01 4.76 8.70
C ILE A 25 14.81 4.05 9.36
N PRO A 26 14.96 3.48 10.58
CA PRO A 26 13.93 2.65 11.20
C PRO A 26 12.55 3.30 11.38
N ASP A 27 12.51 4.61 11.61
CA ASP A 27 11.27 5.35 11.89
C ASP A 27 10.58 5.88 10.62
N VAL A 28 11.16 5.66 9.44
CA VAL A 28 10.55 6.08 8.18
C VAL A 28 9.42 5.13 7.82
N GLN A 29 8.21 5.70 7.68
CA GLN A 29 7.08 4.96 7.13
C GLN A 29 7.19 4.96 5.61
N ILE A 30 7.02 3.78 5.00
CA ILE A 30 7.14 3.64 3.55
C ILE A 30 5.76 3.43 2.97
N PHE A 31 5.42 4.20 1.95
CA PHE A 31 4.21 4.05 1.17
C PHE A 31 4.59 3.56 -0.22
N SER A 32 3.83 2.64 -0.78
CA SER A 32 4.05 2.21 -2.16
C SER A 32 2.77 2.08 -2.95
N ASP A 33 2.82 2.51 -4.20
CA ASP A 33 1.67 2.54 -5.10
C ASP A 33 2.11 2.38 -6.56
N GLY A 34 1.26 1.70 -7.34
CA GLY A 34 1.42 1.53 -8.78
C GLY A 34 0.47 2.46 -9.55
N THR A 35 1.02 3.32 -10.40
CA THR A 35 0.25 4.23 -11.25
C THR A 35 0.33 3.83 -12.74
N PHE A 36 -0.82 3.85 -13.43
CA PHE A 36 -0.96 3.33 -14.80
C PHE A 36 -1.08 4.41 -15.86
N GLN A 37 -1.72 5.54 -15.52
CA GLN A 37 -2.11 6.57 -16.49
C GLN A 37 -0.94 7.36 -17.06
N TYR A 38 0.20 7.38 -16.37
CA TYR A 38 1.39 8.16 -16.74
C TYR A 38 2.59 7.28 -17.07
N CYS A 39 2.35 6.01 -17.42
CA CYS A 39 3.43 5.08 -17.73
C CYS A 39 3.94 5.26 -19.17
N PRO A 40 5.27 5.25 -19.40
CA PRO A 40 5.80 5.27 -20.76
C PRO A 40 5.33 4.06 -21.57
N TRP A 41 5.23 4.20 -22.90
CA TRP A 41 4.59 3.24 -23.82
C TRP A 41 5.07 1.78 -23.77
N PHE A 42 6.20 1.48 -23.12
CA PHE A 42 6.76 0.14 -23.02
C PHE A 42 6.54 -0.54 -21.65
N PHE A 43 5.90 0.14 -20.71
CA PHE A 43 5.70 -0.34 -19.36
C PHE A 43 4.20 -0.32 -19.02
N LEU A 44 3.79 -1.29 -18.19
CA LEU A 44 2.40 -1.38 -17.76
C LEU A 44 2.11 -0.44 -16.60
N GLN A 45 3.10 -0.18 -15.75
CA GLN A 45 2.94 0.68 -14.58
C GLN A 45 4.24 1.33 -14.13
N MET A 46 4.11 2.50 -13.52
CA MET A 46 5.14 3.12 -12.69
C MET A 46 4.82 2.84 -11.23
N TYR A 47 5.68 2.08 -10.57
CA TYR A 47 5.60 1.76 -9.15
C TYR A 47 6.53 2.67 -8.34
N THR A 48 6.05 3.16 -7.21
CA THR A 48 6.81 4.14 -6.40
C THR A 48 6.93 3.68 -4.96
N LEU A 49 8.10 3.92 -4.36
CA LEU A 49 8.28 3.87 -2.90
C LEU A 49 8.53 5.29 -2.41
N VAL A 50 7.67 5.74 -1.51
CA VAL A 50 7.68 7.08 -0.93
C VAL A 50 7.93 6.93 0.57
N GLY A 51 9.03 7.48 1.05
CA GLY A 51 9.28 7.55 2.49
C GLY A 51 8.57 8.76 3.11
N TYR A 52 8.08 8.60 4.33
CA TYR A 52 7.42 9.64 5.11
C TYR A 52 8.08 9.79 6.48
N SER A 53 8.58 10.99 6.74
CA SER A 53 9.03 11.42 8.07
C SER A 53 8.92 12.94 8.18
N ASN A 54 8.80 13.44 9.42
CA ASN A 54 8.73 14.88 9.71
C ASN A 54 7.67 15.64 8.89
N GLY A 55 6.53 14.99 8.59
CA GLY A 55 5.44 15.60 7.83
C GLY A 55 5.66 15.71 6.32
N GLN A 56 6.75 15.15 5.78
CA GLN A 56 7.09 15.23 4.36
C GLN A 56 7.05 13.85 3.70
N TYR A 57 6.56 13.83 2.45
CA TYR A 57 6.58 12.65 1.59
C TYR A 57 7.67 12.82 0.54
N ILE A 58 8.63 11.90 0.52
CA ILE A 58 9.79 11.95 -0.37
C ILE A 58 9.75 10.73 -1.29
N PRO A 59 9.59 10.91 -2.61
CA PRO A 59 9.73 9.81 -3.57
C PRO A 59 11.17 9.31 -3.58
N CYS A 60 11.38 8.08 -3.14
CA CYS A 60 12.70 7.49 -2.95
C CYS A 60 13.08 6.53 -4.07
N VAL A 61 12.12 5.74 -4.54
CA VAL A 61 12.31 4.82 -5.65
C VAL A 61 11.17 4.99 -6.64
N ILE A 62 11.53 5.07 -7.92
CA ILE A 62 10.58 5.00 -9.05
C ILE A 62 11.00 3.80 -9.90
N ALA A 63 10.08 2.87 -10.11
CA ALA A 63 10.30 1.68 -10.91
C ALA A 63 9.30 1.61 -12.06
N LEU A 64 9.76 1.39 -13.29
CA LEU A 64 8.91 1.11 -14.43
C LEU A 64 8.85 -0.39 -14.63
N LEU A 65 7.64 -0.95 -14.59
CA LEU A 65 7.41 -2.39 -14.57
C LEU A 65 6.62 -2.84 -15.81
N PRO A 66 6.97 -4.00 -16.40
CA PRO A 66 6.30 -4.51 -17.59
C PRO A 66 5.01 -5.27 -17.27
N SER A 67 4.81 -5.70 -16.02
CA SER A 67 3.62 -6.46 -15.60
C SER A 67 3.27 -6.19 -14.13
N LYS A 68 2.15 -6.78 -13.67
CA LYS A 68 1.74 -6.81 -12.26
C LYS A 68 1.87 -8.22 -11.65
N SER A 69 2.70 -9.07 -12.24
CA SER A 69 2.92 -10.41 -11.72
C SER A 69 3.72 -10.36 -10.42
N ARG A 70 3.51 -11.34 -9.54
CA ARG A 70 4.33 -11.53 -8.33
C ARG A 70 5.82 -11.54 -8.66
N GLU A 71 6.19 -12.24 -9.74
CA GLU A 71 7.59 -12.35 -10.17
C GLU A 71 8.19 -11.00 -10.57
N THR A 72 7.42 -10.15 -11.27
CA THR A 72 7.87 -8.78 -11.58
C THR A 72 8.11 -7.96 -10.31
N TYR A 73 7.20 -8.03 -9.33
CA TYR A 73 7.41 -7.33 -8.05
C TYR A 73 8.58 -7.89 -7.26
N ARG A 74 8.71 -9.22 -7.18
CA ARG A 74 9.86 -9.88 -6.53
C ARG A 74 11.16 -9.39 -7.14
N ARG A 75 11.28 -9.39 -8.47
CA ARG A 75 12.47 -8.88 -9.17
C ARG A 75 12.73 -7.41 -8.89
N MET A 76 11.69 -6.57 -8.89
CA MET A 76 11.83 -5.16 -8.54
C MET A 76 12.38 -4.99 -7.10
N PHE A 77 11.80 -5.65 -6.11
CA PHE A 77 12.28 -5.57 -4.72
C PHE A 77 13.68 -6.15 -4.56
N GLN A 78 14.00 -7.24 -5.28
CA GLN A 78 15.34 -7.81 -5.30
C GLN A 78 16.35 -6.81 -5.85
N HIS A 79 16.06 -6.18 -7.00
CA HIS A 79 16.93 -5.15 -7.57
C HIS A 79 17.12 -3.98 -6.61
N ILE A 80 16.08 -3.53 -5.90
CA ILE A 80 16.21 -2.47 -4.88
C ILE A 80 17.17 -2.91 -3.75
N SER A 81 17.01 -4.14 -3.27
CA SER A 81 17.91 -4.72 -2.25
C SER A 81 19.35 -4.80 -2.75
N ASP A 82 19.56 -5.30 -3.97
CA ASP A 82 20.89 -5.51 -4.56
C ASP A 82 21.59 -4.16 -4.80
N ILE A 83 20.85 -3.14 -5.27
CA ILE A 83 21.38 -1.77 -5.39
C ILE A 83 21.84 -1.28 -4.03
N ALA A 84 21.02 -1.41 -2.98
CA ALA A 84 21.37 -0.98 -1.63
C ALA A 84 22.62 -1.70 -1.10
N SER A 85 22.69 -3.03 -1.25
CA SER A 85 23.87 -3.82 -0.86
C SER A 85 25.12 -3.40 -1.63
N SER A 86 25.02 -3.13 -2.94
CA SER A 86 26.17 -2.71 -3.76
C SER A 86 26.78 -1.36 -3.35
N ILE A 87 26.04 -0.56 -2.57
CA ILE A 87 26.48 0.74 -2.06
C ILE A 87 26.65 0.74 -0.53
N ASP A 88 26.71 -0.44 0.09
CA ASP A 88 26.88 -0.65 1.54
C ASP A 88 25.75 -0.03 2.39
N VAL A 89 24.52 -0.04 1.88
CA VAL A 89 23.32 0.36 2.62
C VAL A 89 22.56 -0.89 3.06
N ASP A 90 22.44 -1.10 4.37
CA ASP A 90 21.57 -2.14 4.94
C ASP A 90 20.10 -1.69 4.89
N LEU A 91 19.45 -2.01 3.78
CA LEU A 91 18.05 -1.67 3.55
C LEU A 91 17.13 -2.78 4.08
N GLN A 92 16.40 -2.49 5.15
CA GLN A 92 15.36 -3.36 5.69
C GLN A 92 14.00 -2.67 5.60
N LEU A 93 13.17 -3.08 4.64
CA LEU A 93 11.82 -2.52 4.48
C LEU A 93 10.88 -3.10 5.56
N LYS A 94 10.91 -2.55 6.77
CA LYS A 94 10.18 -3.10 7.93
C LYS A 94 8.68 -2.88 7.90
N CYS A 95 8.20 -1.74 7.41
CA CYS A 95 6.78 -1.41 7.41
C CYS A 95 6.41 -0.65 6.13
N LEU A 96 5.54 -1.25 5.32
CA LEU A 96 5.04 -0.64 4.09
C LEU A 96 3.53 -0.50 4.12
N HIS A 97 3.07 0.67 3.69
CA HIS A 97 1.67 0.98 3.41
C HIS A 97 1.43 0.74 1.92
N MET A 98 0.65 -0.28 1.59
CA MET A 98 0.43 -0.74 0.22
C MET A 98 -1.06 -0.73 -0.13
N ASP A 99 -1.38 -0.70 -1.43
CA ASP A 99 -2.71 -1.07 -1.89
C ASP A 99 -2.97 -2.57 -1.65
N PHE A 100 -4.15 -3.09 -2.02
CA PHE A 100 -4.50 -4.49 -1.72
C PHE A 100 -4.07 -5.47 -2.82
N GLU A 101 -3.05 -5.12 -3.61
CA GLU A 101 -2.58 -5.99 -4.69
C GLU A 101 -1.76 -7.18 -4.14
N THR A 102 -2.38 -8.37 -4.18
CA THR A 102 -1.79 -9.59 -3.60
C THR A 102 -0.44 -9.95 -4.23
N ALA A 103 -0.26 -9.70 -5.53
CA ALA A 103 1.00 -9.96 -6.22
C ALA A 103 2.15 -9.10 -5.68
N ALA A 104 1.89 -7.81 -5.39
CA ALA A 104 2.87 -6.89 -4.81
C ALA A 104 3.22 -7.30 -3.38
N HIS A 105 2.22 -7.67 -2.56
CA HIS A 105 2.44 -8.18 -1.20
C HIS A 105 3.34 -9.42 -1.18
N GLN A 106 3.05 -10.39 -2.06
CA GLN A 106 3.82 -11.62 -2.14
C GLN A 106 5.24 -11.35 -2.65
N GLY A 107 5.39 -10.51 -3.68
CA GLY A 107 6.71 -10.13 -4.20
C GLY A 107 7.57 -9.39 -3.17
N LEU A 108 6.97 -8.55 -2.32
CA LEU A 108 7.67 -7.92 -1.19
C LEU A 108 8.14 -8.99 -0.19
N LYS A 109 7.23 -9.87 0.24
CA LYS A 109 7.51 -10.90 1.25
C LYS A 109 8.52 -11.95 0.79
N ASP A 110 8.67 -12.15 -0.52
CA ASP A 110 9.69 -13.03 -1.09
C ASP A 110 11.11 -12.48 -0.92
N VAL A 111 11.29 -11.17 -0.75
CA VAL A 111 12.60 -10.50 -0.61
C VAL A 111 12.81 -9.98 0.81
N PHE A 112 11.78 -9.35 1.39
CA PHE A 112 11.77 -8.80 2.75
C PHE A 112 10.75 -9.57 3.59
N SER A 113 11.10 -10.78 4.03
CA SER A 113 10.19 -11.70 4.74
C SER A 113 9.59 -11.10 6.01
N ASP A 114 10.34 -10.23 6.68
CA ASP A 114 9.94 -9.61 7.95
C ASP A 114 9.14 -8.32 7.76
N ALA A 115 8.94 -7.87 6.51
CA ALA A 115 8.20 -6.66 6.19
C ALA A 115 6.75 -6.73 6.67
N THR A 116 6.31 -5.81 7.51
CA THR A 116 4.90 -5.66 7.88
C THR A 116 4.18 -4.87 6.80
N ILE A 117 3.09 -5.45 6.29
CA ILE A 117 2.23 -4.79 5.29
C ILE A 117 1.03 -4.19 6.01
N LYS A 118 0.84 -2.88 5.84
CA LYS A 118 -0.34 -2.15 6.29
C LYS A 118 -1.18 -1.79 5.07
N GLY A 119 -2.45 -2.17 5.08
CA GLY A 119 -3.37 -1.82 4.00
C GLY A 119 -3.61 -0.30 3.94
N CYS A 120 -3.64 0.25 2.74
CA CYS A 120 -3.90 1.67 2.54
C CYS A 120 -5.39 2.00 2.72
N HIS A 121 -5.71 2.74 3.77
CA HIS A 121 -7.08 3.16 4.09
C HIS A 121 -7.75 3.90 2.93
N PHE A 122 -7.02 4.75 2.21
CA PHE A 122 -7.53 5.47 1.04
C PHE A 122 -8.02 4.52 -0.06
N HIS A 123 -7.21 3.51 -0.42
CA HIS A 123 -7.59 2.51 -1.42
C HIS A 123 -8.75 1.63 -0.96
N MET A 124 -8.78 1.25 0.32
CA MET A 124 -9.93 0.54 0.91
C MET A 124 -11.21 1.37 0.79
N SER A 125 -11.12 2.67 1.09
CA SER A 125 -12.27 3.59 1.03
C SER A 125 -12.86 3.70 -0.35
N GLN A 126 -12.00 3.79 -1.37
CA GLN A 126 -12.45 3.79 -2.76
C GLN A 126 -13.11 2.47 -3.16
N ALA A 127 -12.52 1.33 -2.77
CA ALA A 127 -13.07 0.01 -3.09
C ALA A 127 -14.48 -0.17 -2.51
N TRP A 128 -14.67 0.24 -1.26
CA TRP A 128 -15.99 0.23 -0.63
C TRP A 128 -16.98 1.18 -1.29
N SER A 129 -16.57 2.40 -1.60
CA SER A 129 -17.44 3.35 -2.31
C SER A 129 -17.91 2.79 -3.66
N ARG A 130 -17.02 2.18 -4.44
CA ARG A 130 -17.38 1.48 -5.69
C ARG A 130 -18.35 0.33 -5.42
N LYS A 131 -18.14 -0.45 -4.35
CA LYS A 131 -19.03 -1.56 -4.00
C LYS A 131 -20.44 -1.08 -3.61
N ILE A 132 -20.54 -0.05 -2.77
CA ILE A 132 -21.80 0.60 -2.40
C ILE A 132 -22.57 1.04 -3.65
N GLN A 133 -21.88 1.68 -4.60
CA GLN A 133 -22.47 2.11 -5.87
C GLN A 133 -22.95 0.93 -6.71
N SER A 134 -22.13 -0.11 -6.86
CA SER A 134 -22.49 -1.29 -7.66
C SER A 134 -23.68 -2.08 -7.11
N LEU A 135 -23.94 -1.99 -5.79
CA LEU A 135 -25.07 -2.64 -5.14
C LEU A 135 -26.36 -1.79 -5.19
N GLY A 136 -26.30 -0.56 -5.72
CA GLY A 136 -27.44 0.35 -5.75
C GLY A 136 -27.83 0.96 -4.40
N ILE A 137 -27.05 0.72 -3.34
CA ILE A 137 -27.35 1.15 -1.97
C ILE A 137 -26.80 2.54 -1.63
N SER A 138 -26.36 3.32 -2.62
CA SER A 138 -25.85 4.68 -2.44
C SER A 138 -26.83 5.62 -1.73
N ARG A 139 -28.15 5.46 -1.99
CA ARG A 139 -29.19 6.25 -1.30
C ARG A 139 -29.29 5.88 0.17
N VAL A 140 -29.31 4.58 0.48
CA VAL A 140 -29.30 4.06 1.85
C VAL A 140 -28.06 4.59 2.57
N PHE A 141 -26.87 4.42 2.02
CA PHE A 141 -25.62 4.89 2.63
C PHE A 141 -25.62 6.40 2.94
N LYS A 142 -26.25 7.23 2.11
CA LYS A 142 -26.37 8.68 2.35
C LYS A 142 -27.36 9.01 3.48
N ASP A 143 -28.42 8.23 3.62
CA ASP A 143 -29.44 8.40 4.66
C ASP A 143 -28.94 7.94 6.03
N LYS A 144 -28.54 8.90 6.88
CA LYS A 144 -28.00 8.65 8.23
C LYS A 144 -29.03 8.06 9.21
N GLU A 145 -30.31 8.08 8.87
CA GLU A 145 -31.37 7.59 9.75
C GLU A 145 -31.55 6.07 9.69
N THR A 146 -31.03 5.42 8.64
CA THR A 146 -31.12 3.96 8.51
C THR A 146 -30.08 3.24 9.37
N VAL A 147 -30.45 2.07 9.91
CA VAL A 147 -29.54 1.22 10.69
C VAL A 147 -28.39 0.73 9.82
N GLU A 148 -28.69 0.44 8.55
CA GLU A 148 -27.77 -0.06 7.55
C GLU A 148 -26.71 1.00 7.20
N ALA A 149 -27.08 2.27 7.05
CA ALA A 149 -26.13 3.34 6.79
C ALA A 149 -25.25 3.66 8.01
N ARG A 150 -25.83 3.65 9.22
CA ARG A 150 -25.04 3.79 10.45
C ARG A 150 -24.03 2.66 10.56
N TRP A 151 -24.47 1.41 10.39
CA TRP A 151 -23.57 0.26 10.41
C TRP A 151 -22.44 0.36 9.37
N LEU A 152 -22.76 0.74 8.13
CA LEU A 152 -21.76 0.93 7.07
C LEU A 152 -20.77 2.07 7.34
N LYS A 153 -21.18 3.11 8.08
CA LYS A 153 -20.30 4.23 8.47
C LYS A 153 -19.49 3.90 9.72
N ASP A 154 -20.09 3.20 10.67
CA ASP A 154 -19.45 2.80 11.92
C ASP A 154 -18.34 1.77 11.64
N ILE A 155 -18.58 0.80 10.75
CA ILE A 155 -17.54 -0.16 10.32
C ILE A 155 -16.41 0.52 9.54
N PHE A 156 -16.67 1.68 8.95
CA PHE A 156 -15.63 2.51 8.34
C PHE A 156 -14.84 3.28 9.38
N GLY A 157 -15.56 3.92 10.31
CA GLY A 157 -14.99 4.72 11.39
C GLY A 157 -14.18 3.92 12.39
N ILE A 158 -14.47 2.62 12.56
CA ILE A 158 -13.75 1.76 13.50
C ILE A 158 -12.26 1.67 13.19
N MET A 159 -11.87 1.78 11.92
CA MET A 159 -10.46 1.78 11.50
C MET A 159 -9.69 3.02 11.99
N SER A 160 -10.41 4.07 12.40
CA SER A 160 -9.84 5.29 12.97
C SER A 160 -9.76 5.26 14.50
N LEU A 161 -10.26 4.20 15.14
CA LEU A 161 -10.14 4.05 16.59
C LEU A 161 -8.73 3.59 16.99
N PRO A 162 -8.26 3.94 18.20
CA PRO A 162 -7.10 3.32 18.80
C PRO A 162 -7.20 1.78 18.77
N PRO A 163 -6.10 1.04 18.50
CA PRO A 163 -6.16 -0.41 18.32
C PRO A 163 -6.85 -1.18 19.46
N HIS A 164 -6.67 -0.73 20.71
CA HIS A 164 -7.27 -1.36 21.89
C HIS A 164 -8.79 -1.16 22.00
N GLN A 165 -9.39 -0.25 21.24
CA GLN A 165 -10.84 0.00 21.22
C GLN A 165 -11.56 -0.71 20.06
N ILE A 166 -10.81 -1.20 19.06
CA ILE A 166 -11.39 -1.79 17.85
C ILE A 166 -12.19 -3.05 18.19
N GLU A 167 -11.63 -3.95 19.00
CA GLU A 167 -12.30 -5.21 19.34
C GLU A 167 -13.61 -4.97 20.12
N GLU A 168 -13.54 -4.13 21.16
CA GLU A 168 -14.69 -3.80 21.99
C GLU A 168 -15.81 -3.17 21.15
N TYR A 169 -15.48 -2.18 20.32
CA TYR A 169 -16.46 -1.53 19.46
C TYR A 169 -17.05 -2.50 18.42
N PHE A 170 -16.23 -3.39 17.85
CA PHE A 170 -16.71 -4.38 16.88
C PHE A 170 -17.69 -5.37 17.51
N VAL A 171 -17.37 -5.89 18.69
CA VAL A 171 -18.18 -6.90 19.39
C VAL A 171 -19.46 -6.29 19.96
N PHE A 172 -19.35 -5.20 20.72
CA PHE A 172 -20.46 -4.71 21.53
C PHE A 172 -21.32 -3.67 20.80
N GLU A 173 -20.72 -2.81 19.98
CA GLU A 173 -21.46 -1.75 19.27
C GLU A 173 -21.91 -2.20 17.87
N LEU A 174 -21.02 -2.76 17.06
CA LEU A 174 -21.36 -3.16 15.68
C LEU A 174 -22.17 -4.46 15.60
N ASN A 175 -21.74 -5.53 16.28
CA ASN A 175 -22.44 -6.82 16.28
C ASN A 175 -23.64 -6.84 17.23
N GLY A 176 -23.53 -6.19 18.39
CA GLY A 176 -24.62 -6.10 19.38
C GLY A 176 -25.89 -5.41 18.85
N ARG A 177 -25.77 -4.45 17.93
CA ARG A 177 -26.92 -3.79 17.28
C ARG A 177 -27.64 -4.66 16.25
N ARG A 178 -26.96 -5.69 15.71
CA ARG A 178 -27.53 -6.62 14.73
C ARG A 178 -28.40 -7.70 15.37
N ALA A 179 -28.11 -8.05 16.63
CA ALA A 179 -28.84 -9.06 17.42
C ALA A 179 -30.10 -8.52 18.12
N ARG A 180 -30.37 -7.20 18.05
CA ARG A 180 -31.56 -6.56 18.66
C ARG A 180 -32.70 -6.30 17.65
N LYS A 181 -32.64 -6.88 16.45
CA LYS A 181 -33.75 -7.01 15.51
C LYS A 181 -34.24 -8.44 15.52
#